data_AF-K8NWK4-F1
#
_entry.id   AF-K8NWK4-F1
#
_cell.length_a   1.000
_cell.length_b   1.000
_cell.length_c   1.000
_cell.angle_alpha   90.00
_cell.angle_beta   90.00
_cell.angle_gamma   90.00
#
_symmetry.space_group_name_H-M   'P 1'
#
loop_
_entity.id
_entity.type
_entity.pdbx_description
1 polymer ?
#
loop_
_entity_poly.entity_id
_entity_poly.type
_entity_poly.pdbx_seq_one_letter_code
_entity_poly.pdbx_strand_id
1 'polypeptide(L)'
;MIRKSPAVPATAKKLVPAAAPSFRRERALIKRGVWPVAGCDEAGRGPLAGPVVAAAVILDPKRIPKGIDDSKRLSKERREQLFEDICATALVSVAVAPPSRIERDNILRASLWALTRAVRALPEAPKHVFVDGRDRLATSCDCEAVIGGDGIVLSIAAASIVAKVSRDRLMCRLALDHPGYGFEQHMGYGVPAHLEALDRLGPTIHHRRFFAPVAASRRKHYGEDDTPPAAAQIEMVIAPEETAVAN
;
A
#
# COMPACT_ATOMS: atom_id res chain seq x y z
N MET A 1 8.66 -41.17 -47.52
CA MET A 1 9.40 -41.39 -46.25
C MET A 1 9.82 -40.04 -45.68
N ILE A 2 9.10 -39.51 -44.68
CA ILE A 2 9.46 -38.28 -43.98
C ILE A 2 9.65 -38.65 -42.50
N ARG A 3 10.89 -38.63 -42.02
CA ARG A 3 11.23 -38.93 -40.62
C ARG A 3 10.84 -37.73 -39.76
N LYS A 4 9.90 -37.91 -38.82
CA LYS A 4 9.63 -36.93 -37.76
C LYS A 4 10.80 -36.94 -36.76
N SER A 5 11.44 -35.80 -36.55
CA SER A 5 12.41 -35.60 -35.48
C SER A 5 11.70 -35.63 -34.11
N PRO A 6 12.31 -36.19 -33.06
CA PRO A 6 11.71 -36.20 -31.74
C PRO A 6 11.83 -34.82 -31.09
N ALA A 7 10.74 -34.35 -30.47
CA ALA A 7 10.74 -33.13 -29.68
C ALA A 7 11.57 -33.33 -28.40
N VAL A 8 12.49 -32.40 -28.13
CA VAL A 8 13.24 -32.35 -26.87
C VAL A 8 12.30 -31.85 -25.77
N PRO A 9 12.13 -32.57 -24.64
CA PRO A 9 11.27 -32.10 -23.58
C PRO A 9 11.91 -30.87 -22.91
N ALA A 10 11.16 -29.76 -22.89
CA ALA A 10 11.53 -28.57 -22.14
C ALA A 10 11.58 -28.93 -20.65
N THR A 11 12.77 -28.85 -20.06
CA THR A 11 12.96 -29.00 -18.62
C THR A 11 12.28 -27.82 -17.91
N ALA A 12 11.21 -28.11 -17.17
CA ALA A 12 10.61 -27.16 -16.27
C ALA A 12 11.67 -26.71 -15.25
N LYS A 13 12.09 -25.43 -15.33
CA LYS A 13 12.91 -24.81 -14.30
C LYS A 13 12.14 -24.89 -12.99
N LYS A 14 12.60 -25.73 -12.04
CA LYS A 14 12.14 -25.67 -10.65
C LYS A 14 12.38 -24.24 -10.15
N LEU A 15 11.30 -23.48 -9.92
CA LEU A 15 11.39 -22.22 -9.20
C LEU A 15 11.92 -22.55 -7.79
N VAL A 16 13.16 -22.15 -7.53
CA VAL A 16 13.69 -22.11 -6.17
C VAL A 16 12.81 -21.14 -5.39
N PRO A 17 12.23 -21.53 -4.24
CA PRO A 17 11.45 -20.60 -3.43
C PRO A 17 12.31 -19.38 -3.11
N ALA A 18 11.80 -18.18 -3.40
CA ALA A 18 12.49 -16.95 -3.02
C ALA A 18 12.74 -16.96 -1.51
N ALA A 19 13.98 -16.66 -1.10
CA ALA A 19 14.36 -16.59 0.30
C ALA A 19 13.46 -15.60 1.06
N ALA A 20 13.19 -15.87 2.35
CA ALA A 20 12.44 -14.96 3.20
C ALA A 20 13.23 -13.64 3.43
N PRO A 21 12.53 -12.50 3.66
CA PRO A 21 13.17 -11.24 3.98
C PRO A 21 14.03 -11.36 5.25
N SER A 22 15.07 -10.54 5.37
CA SER A 22 16.01 -10.62 6.50
C SER A 22 16.41 -9.25 7.04
N PHE A 23 16.65 -9.18 8.36
CA PHE A 23 17.10 -7.97 9.05
C PHE A 23 18.60 -7.69 8.86
N ARG A 24 19.13 -7.91 7.65
CA ARG A 24 20.56 -7.73 7.34
C ARG A 24 20.88 -6.29 6.98
N ARG A 25 20.05 -5.65 6.15
CA ARG A 25 20.30 -4.27 5.68
C ARG A 25 20.12 -3.26 6.81
N GLU A 26 19.06 -3.42 7.60
CA GLU A 26 18.80 -2.60 8.78
C GLU A 26 19.96 -2.72 9.78
N ARG A 27 20.40 -3.94 10.07
CA ARG A 27 21.53 -4.18 10.97
C ARG A 27 22.86 -3.63 10.46
N ALA A 28 23.09 -3.62 9.15
CA ALA A 28 24.27 -3.00 8.56
C ALA A 28 24.28 -1.48 8.79
N LEU A 29 23.12 -0.82 8.67
CA LEU A 29 22.96 0.61 8.98
C LEU A 29 23.15 0.88 10.48
N ILE A 30 22.55 0.06 11.35
CA ILE A 30 22.71 0.19 12.81
C ILE A 30 24.19 0.12 13.21
N LYS A 31 24.95 -0.84 12.66
CA LYS A 31 26.40 -0.96 12.91
C LYS A 31 27.19 0.27 12.49
N ARG A 32 26.68 1.06 11.54
CA ARG A 32 27.27 2.32 11.07
C ARG A 32 26.78 3.55 11.86
N GLY A 33 26.03 3.36 12.94
CA GLY A 33 25.47 4.46 13.75
C GLY A 33 24.20 5.09 13.17
N VAL A 34 23.60 4.48 12.13
CA VAL A 34 22.35 4.96 11.52
C VAL A 34 21.18 4.22 12.19
N TRP A 35 20.52 4.92 13.11
CA TRP A 35 19.33 4.48 13.82
C TRP A 35 18.50 5.71 14.22
N PRO A 36 17.16 5.70 14.11
CA PRO A 36 16.30 4.56 13.71
C PRO A 36 16.27 4.25 12.21
N VAL A 37 15.94 3.00 11.86
CA VAL A 37 15.76 2.54 10.47
C VAL A 37 14.32 2.06 10.29
N ALA A 38 13.61 2.65 9.34
CA ALA A 38 12.24 2.28 9.01
C ALA A 38 12.15 1.53 7.67
N GLY A 39 11.14 0.67 7.55
CA GLY A 39 10.65 0.14 6.28
C GLY A 39 9.27 0.68 5.97
N CYS A 40 8.94 0.85 4.70
CA CYS A 40 7.69 1.44 4.24
C CYS A 40 7.15 0.71 3.01
N ASP A 41 5.83 0.48 3.00
CA ASP A 41 5.12 -0.21 1.91
C ASP A 41 3.64 0.23 1.86
N GLU A 42 2.95 -0.03 0.75
CA GLU A 42 1.56 0.28 0.52
C GLU A 42 0.71 -0.91 0.04
N ALA A 43 -0.57 -0.91 0.45
CA ALA A 43 -1.59 -1.79 -0.06
C ALA A 43 -2.66 -1.00 -0.83
N GLY A 44 -3.20 -1.61 -1.88
CA GLY A 44 -4.40 -1.09 -2.54
C GLY A 44 -4.17 -0.22 -3.76
N ARG A 45 -3.11 -0.39 -4.54
CA ARG A 45 -2.94 0.38 -5.78
C ARG A 45 -3.84 -0.03 -6.93
N GLY A 46 -4.07 -1.33 -7.10
CA GLY A 46 -4.87 -1.90 -8.20
C GLY A 46 -6.42 -1.88 -8.06
N PRO A 47 -7.02 -1.87 -6.86
CA PRO A 47 -8.48 -1.87 -6.68
C PRO A 47 -9.23 -0.77 -7.41
N LEU A 48 -10.48 -1.05 -7.80
CA LEU A 48 -11.43 -0.09 -8.35
C LEU A 48 -12.04 0.81 -7.25
N ALA A 49 -12.10 0.30 -6.02
CA ALA A 49 -12.69 0.99 -4.88
C ALA A 49 -11.78 0.97 -3.64
N GLY A 50 -12.00 1.95 -2.78
CA GLY A 50 -11.31 2.13 -1.52
C GLY A 50 -9.95 2.82 -1.64
N PRO A 51 -9.31 3.10 -0.49
CA PRO A 51 -8.09 3.90 -0.44
C PRO A 51 -6.84 3.10 -0.83
N VAL A 52 -5.74 3.84 -1.01
CA VAL A 52 -4.38 3.30 -0.79
C VAL A 52 -4.05 3.47 0.68
N VAL A 53 -3.54 2.44 1.32
CA VAL A 53 -3.08 2.47 2.72
C VAL A 53 -1.59 2.21 2.71
N ALA A 54 -0.81 3.11 3.30
CA ALA A 54 0.63 2.95 3.48
C ALA A 54 0.93 2.77 4.97
N ALA A 55 1.98 2.01 5.27
CA ALA A 55 2.50 1.87 6.62
C ALA A 55 4.00 2.13 6.64
N ALA A 56 4.50 2.63 7.76
CA ALA A 56 5.93 2.68 8.05
C ALA A 56 6.18 2.01 9.41
N VAL A 57 7.25 1.22 9.48
CA VAL A 57 7.57 0.37 10.64
C VAL A 57 9.06 0.49 10.98
N ILE A 58 9.36 0.80 12.24
CA ILE A 58 10.70 0.67 12.85
C ILE A 58 10.65 -0.54 13.78
N LEU A 59 11.31 -1.63 13.37
CA LEU A 59 11.37 -2.87 14.17
C LEU A 59 12.37 -2.73 15.34
N ASP A 60 11.98 -3.13 16.55
CA ASP A 60 12.91 -3.27 17.67
C ASP A 60 13.86 -4.47 17.42
N PRO A 61 15.19 -4.25 17.28
CA PRO A 61 16.15 -5.32 16.99
C PRO A 61 16.17 -6.44 18.03
N LYS A 62 15.69 -6.19 19.26
CA LYS A 62 15.64 -7.17 20.35
C LYS A 62 14.33 -7.94 20.43
N ARG A 63 13.28 -7.48 19.74
CA ARG A 63 11.91 -8.03 19.86
C ARG A 63 11.22 -8.27 18.51
N ILE A 64 11.99 -8.57 17.47
CA ILE A 64 11.46 -8.84 16.12
C ILE A 64 10.54 -10.08 16.13
N PRO A 65 9.27 -9.96 15.72
CA PRO A 65 8.37 -11.10 15.57
C PRO A 65 8.92 -12.13 14.56
N LYS A 66 8.83 -13.43 14.90
CA LYS A 66 9.29 -14.50 14.02
C LYS A 66 8.30 -14.72 12.87
N GLY A 67 8.82 -15.05 11.68
CA GLY A 67 7.99 -15.45 10.55
C GLY A 67 7.31 -14.30 9.79
N ILE A 68 7.81 -13.07 9.93
CA ILE A 68 7.53 -11.99 8.99
C ILE A 68 8.02 -12.40 7.60
N ASP A 69 7.17 -12.26 6.59
CA ASP A 69 7.43 -12.52 5.17
C ASP A 69 6.56 -11.54 4.35
N ASP A 70 6.69 -11.56 3.02
CA ASP A 70 5.79 -10.84 2.12
C ASP A 70 4.33 -11.17 2.49
N SER A 71 3.54 -10.12 2.73
CA SER A 71 2.13 -10.25 3.12
C SER A 71 1.32 -11.17 2.21
N LYS A 72 1.64 -11.25 0.92
CA LYS A 72 0.96 -12.10 -0.08
C LYS A 72 1.29 -13.59 0.07
N ARG A 73 2.43 -13.93 0.68
CA ARG A 73 2.87 -15.30 0.96
C ARG A 73 2.28 -15.87 2.26
N LEU A 74 1.67 -15.02 3.08
CA LEU A 74 1.07 -15.38 4.36
C LEU A 74 -0.44 -15.62 4.23
N SER A 75 -0.96 -16.58 5.00
CA SER A 75 -2.41 -16.73 5.18
C SER A 75 -2.99 -15.51 5.89
N LYS A 76 -4.31 -15.31 5.78
CA LYS A 76 -5.00 -14.18 6.43
C LYS A 76 -4.81 -14.24 7.96
N GLU A 77 -4.99 -15.41 8.55
CA GLU A 77 -4.88 -15.65 10.00
C GLU A 77 -3.45 -15.37 10.47
N ARG A 78 -2.44 -15.82 9.72
CA ARG A 78 -1.05 -15.56 10.07
C ARG A 78 -0.71 -14.08 9.96
N ARG A 79 -1.24 -13.40 8.95
CA ARG A 79 -1.05 -11.96 8.75
C ARG A 79 -1.68 -11.14 9.86
N GLU A 80 -2.89 -11.50 10.32
CA GLU A 80 -3.56 -10.87 11.46
C GLU A 80 -2.76 -11.07 12.76
N GLN A 81 -2.26 -12.28 13.04
CA GLN A 81 -1.41 -12.51 14.22
C GLN A 81 -0.13 -11.65 14.17
N LEU A 82 0.56 -11.65 13.02
CA LEU A 82 1.78 -10.85 12.86
C LEU A 82 1.52 -9.35 12.94
N PHE A 83 0.36 -8.88 12.49
CA PHE A 83 -0.05 -7.49 12.65
C PHE A 83 -0.05 -7.09 14.13
N GLU A 84 -0.68 -7.89 14.98
CA GLU A 84 -0.74 -7.63 16.43
C GLU A 84 0.66 -7.71 17.06
N ASP A 85 1.45 -8.74 16.70
CA ASP A 85 2.83 -8.91 17.20
C ASP A 85 3.73 -7.71 16.81
N ILE A 86 3.63 -7.22 15.57
CA ILE A 86 4.37 -6.06 15.07
C ILE A 86 3.94 -4.80 15.84
N CYS A 87 2.64 -4.55 15.97
CA CYS A 87 2.14 -3.36 16.68
C CYS A 87 2.53 -3.36 18.17
N ALA A 88 2.67 -4.53 18.80
CA ALA A 88 3.09 -4.65 20.18
C ALA A 88 4.61 -4.45 20.41
N THR A 89 5.43 -4.59 19.37
CA THR A 89 6.90 -4.67 19.51
C THR A 89 7.68 -3.65 18.69
N ALA A 90 7.05 -2.98 17.73
CA ALA A 90 7.66 -2.03 16.82
C ALA A 90 7.02 -0.64 16.93
N LEU A 91 7.69 0.39 16.42
CA LEU A 91 7.04 1.68 16.17
C LEU A 91 6.37 1.63 14.82
N VAL A 92 5.08 1.93 14.78
CA VAL A 92 4.24 1.77 13.59
C VAL A 92 3.46 3.05 13.34
N SER A 93 3.28 3.36 12.07
CA SER A 93 2.37 4.42 11.61
C SER A 93 1.64 3.95 10.37
N VAL A 94 0.43 4.48 10.16
CA VAL A 94 -0.42 4.18 9.00
C VAL A 94 -0.95 5.48 8.43
N ALA A 95 -0.92 5.61 7.11
CA ALA A 95 -1.51 6.73 6.39
C ALA A 95 -2.44 6.23 5.28
N VAL A 96 -3.54 6.95 5.08
CA VAL A 96 -4.60 6.56 4.15
C VAL A 96 -4.76 7.65 3.09
N ALA A 97 -4.59 7.30 1.82
CA ALA A 97 -4.96 8.15 0.69
C ALA A 97 -6.36 7.76 0.19
N PRO A 98 -7.38 8.59 0.44
CA PRO A 98 -8.75 8.31 0.00
C PRO A 98 -8.88 8.37 -1.53
N PRO A 99 -9.96 7.82 -2.11
CA PRO A 99 -10.24 7.92 -3.55
C PRO A 99 -10.19 9.35 -4.09
N SER A 100 -10.70 10.34 -3.36
CA SER A 100 -10.60 11.76 -3.73
C SER A 100 -9.15 12.25 -3.90
N ARG A 101 -8.22 11.70 -3.11
CA ARG A 101 -6.79 11.99 -3.25
C ARG A 101 -6.20 11.35 -4.51
N ILE A 102 -6.60 10.12 -4.81
CA ILE A 102 -6.19 9.39 -6.02
C ILE A 102 -6.69 10.11 -7.27
N GLU A 103 -7.92 10.61 -7.23
CA GLU A 103 -8.52 11.38 -8.32
C GLU A 103 -7.78 12.69 -8.59
N ARG A 104 -7.40 13.42 -7.53
CA ARG A 104 -6.68 14.69 -7.64
C ARG A 104 -5.25 14.53 -8.14
N ASP A 105 -4.52 13.53 -7.64
CA ASP A 105 -3.07 13.45 -7.81
C ASP A 105 -2.61 12.36 -8.79
N ASN A 106 -3.49 11.44 -9.22
CA ASN A 106 -3.20 10.12 -9.78
C ASN A 106 -2.72 9.08 -8.76
N ILE A 107 -2.79 7.80 -9.14
CA ILE A 107 -2.50 6.67 -8.25
C ILE A 107 -1.06 6.63 -7.76
N LEU A 108 -0.08 6.97 -8.61
CA LEU A 108 1.33 6.95 -8.23
C LEU A 108 1.62 8.03 -7.18
N ARG A 109 1.19 9.27 -7.44
CA ARG A 109 1.46 10.39 -6.53
C ARG A 109 0.65 10.28 -5.24
N ALA A 110 -0.57 9.76 -5.28
CA ALA A 110 -1.35 9.47 -4.08
C ALA A 110 -0.68 8.39 -3.20
N SER A 111 -0.13 7.33 -3.80
CA SER A 111 0.68 6.33 -3.09
C SER A 111 1.93 6.94 -2.45
N LEU A 112 2.73 7.69 -3.21
CA LEU A 112 3.93 8.36 -2.69
C LEU A 112 3.62 9.34 -1.56
N TRP A 113 2.48 10.04 -1.65
CA TRP A 113 2.00 10.90 -0.58
C TRP A 113 1.63 10.10 0.68
N ALA A 114 0.94 8.96 0.54
CA ALA A 114 0.59 8.10 1.68
C ALA A 114 1.86 7.56 2.35
N LEU A 115 2.81 7.03 1.58
CA LEU A 115 4.11 6.54 2.09
C LEU A 115 4.87 7.63 2.84
N THR A 116 4.98 8.82 2.25
CA THR A 116 5.65 9.97 2.89
C THR A 116 4.96 10.37 4.19
N ARG A 117 3.62 10.31 4.25
CA ARG A 117 2.88 10.60 5.47
C ARG A 117 3.03 9.53 6.54
N ALA A 118 3.08 8.26 6.17
CA ALA A 118 3.36 7.19 7.11
C ALA A 118 4.72 7.44 7.77
N VAL A 119 5.78 7.62 6.98
CA VAL A 119 7.13 7.92 7.51
C VAL A 119 7.13 9.12 8.46
N ARG A 120 6.47 10.22 8.10
CA ARG A 120 6.41 11.45 8.93
C ARG A 120 5.58 11.27 10.21
N ALA A 121 4.68 10.30 10.25
CA ALA A 121 3.81 10.02 11.39
C ALA A 121 4.38 8.95 12.32
N LEU A 122 5.59 8.44 12.06
CA LEU A 122 6.28 7.56 13.00
C LEU A 122 6.50 8.28 14.34
N PRO A 123 6.28 7.60 15.49
CA PRO A 123 6.52 8.17 16.81
C PRO A 123 7.96 8.68 17.03
N GLU A 124 8.92 8.11 16.30
CA GLU A 124 10.32 8.53 16.29
C GLU A 124 10.75 8.75 14.83
N ALA A 125 11.39 9.89 14.55
CA ALA A 125 11.84 10.21 13.20
C ALA A 125 12.99 9.26 12.78
N PRO A 126 12.84 8.48 11.68
CA PRO A 126 13.90 7.61 11.23
C PRO A 126 15.07 8.41 10.64
N LYS A 127 16.30 7.89 10.79
CA LYS A 127 17.46 8.40 10.07
C LYS A 127 17.57 7.81 8.66
N HIS A 128 16.99 6.64 8.44
CA HIS A 128 16.95 5.98 7.14
C HIS A 128 15.62 5.25 6.92
N VAL A 129 15.13 5.28 5.68
CA VAL A 129 13.90 4.59 5.25
C VAL A 129 14.19 3.71 4.05
N PHE A 130 13.89 2.42 4.17
CA PHE A 130 13.71 1.54 3.01
C PHE A 130 12.25 1.63 2.55
N VAL A 131 12.01 1.85 1.27
CA VAL A 131 10.65 1.91 0.68
C VAL A 131 10.51 0.85 -0.41
N ASP A 132 9.40 0.10 -0.44
CA ASP A 132 9.14 -0.84 -1.52
C ASP A 132 8.94 -0.11 -2.87
N GLY A 133 9.42 -0.73 -3.93
CA GLY A 133 9.30 -0.24 -5.29
C GLY A 133 10.52 0.55 -5.76
N ARG A 134 10.28 1.45 -6.72
CA ARG A 134 11.35 2.09 -7.51
C ARG A 134 11.57 3.57 -7.16
N ASP A 135 10.62 4.17 -6.48
CA ASP A 135 10.52 5.62 -6.30
C ASP A 135 10.96 5.99 -4.88
N ARG A 136 11.90 6.93 -4.77
CA ARG A 136 12.33 7.45 -3.46
C ARG A 136 11.27 8.42 -2.92
N LEU A 137 11.16 8.47 -1.59
CA LEU A 137 10.26 9.40 -0.91
C LEU A 137 10.90 10.78 -0.74
N ALA A 138 10.07 11.82 -0.77
CA ALA A 138 10.47 13.19 -0.45
C ALA A 138 10.50 13.39 1.08
N THR A 139 11.48 12.78 1.73
CA THR A 139 11.70 12.79 3.18
C THR A 139 12.98 13.54 3.53
N SER A 140 13.05 14.08 4.75
CA SER A 140 14.25 14.73 5.28
C SER A 140 15.35 13.74 5.64
N CYS A 141 14.99 12.48 5.89
CA CYS A 141 15.92 11.40 6.15
C CYS A 141 16.37 10.71 4.85
N ASP A 142 17.47 9.95 4.94
CA ASP A 142 17.92 9.11 3.84
C ASP A 142 16.82 8.12 3.45
N CYS A 143 16.62 7.94 2.15
CA CYS A 143 15.62 7.03 1.60
C CYS A 143 16.25 6.14 0.53
N GLU A 144 16.07 4.83 0.63
CA GLU A 144 16.46 3.84 -0.37
C GLU A 144 15.22 3.13 -0.89
N ALA A 145 14.99 3.19 -2.21
CA ALA A 145 13.92 2.43 -2.85
C ALA A 145 14.42 1.02 -3.21
N VAL A 146 13.64 0.00 -2.87
CA VAL A 146 13.99 -1.41 -3.06
C VAL A 146 12.87 -2.11 -3.81
N ILE A 147 13.12 -2.50 -5.06
CA ILE A 147 12.14 -3.22 -5.87
C ILE A 147 11.94 -4.62 -5.30
N GLY A 148 10.69 -4.97 -4.92
CA GLY A 148 10.40 -6.24 -4.25
C GLY A 148 11.00 -6.28 -2.84
N GLY A 149 11.02 -5.13 -2.18
CA GLY A 149 11.61 -4.94 -0.86
C GLY A 149 10.89 -5.76 0.21
N ASP A 150 9.60 -6.04 0.06
CA ASP A 150 8.81 -6.92 0.92
C ASP A 150 9.37 -8.36 0.99
N GLY A 151 10.01 -8.83 -0.07
CA GLY A 151 10.72 -10.12 -0.11
C GLY A 151 12.19 -10.06 0.34
N ILE A 152 12.75 -8.89 0.64
CA ILE A 152 14.20 -8.71 0.87
C ILE A 152 14.51 -8.08 2.24
N VAL A 153 13.82 -7.00 2.58
CA VAL A 153 14.06 -6.13 3.74
C VAL A 153 12.96 -6.37 4.76
N LEU A 154 13.34 -6.78 5.97
CA LEU A 154 12.38 -7.25 6.97
C LEU A 154 11.43 -6.15 7.45
N SER A 155 11.93 -4.93 7.57
CA SER A 155 11.13 -3.76 7.93
C SER A 155 10.11 -3.38 6.84
N ILE A 156 10.44 -3.55 5.55
CA ILE A 156 9.46 -3.38 4.45
C ILE A 156 8.41 -4.50 4.54
N ALA A 157 8.83 -5.75 4.74
CA ALA A 157 7.91 -6.88 4.90
C ALA A 157 6.92 -6.65 6.06
N ALA A 158 7.39 -6.14 7.20
CA ALA A 158 6.54 -5.76 8.33
C ALA A 158 5.55 -4.64 7.94
N ALA A 159 6.00 -3.61 7.23
CA ALA A 159 5.12 -2.55 6.73
C ALA A 159 4.06 -3.08 5.75
N SER A 160 4.42 -4.04 4.88
CA SER A 160 3.48 -4.68 3.94
C SER A 160 2.31 -5.36 4.67
N ILE A 161 2.60 -6.03 5.79
CA ILE A 161 1.63 -6.71 6.64
C ILE A 161 0.69 -5.68 7.28
N VAL A 162 1.26 -4.63 7.87
CA VAL A 162 0.49 -3.55 8.51
C VAL A 162 -0.42 -2.86 7.51
N ALA A 163 0.10 -2.47 6.34
CA ALA A 163 -0.67 -1.81 5.29
C ALA A 163 -1.81 -2.72 4.79
N LYS A 164 -1.52 -4.01 4.54
CA LYS A 164 -2.48 -4.98 4.03
C LYS A 164 -3.61 -5.25 5.01
N VAL A 165 -3.31 -5.57 6.26
CA VAL A 165 -4.33 -5.84 7.29
C VAL A 165 -5.18 -4.60 7.56
N SER A 166 -4.54 -3.44 7.70
CA SER A 166 -5.26 -2.18 7.89
C SER A 166 -6.22 -1.89 6.75
N ARG A 167 -5.78 -2.09 5.50
CA ARG A 167 -6.63 -1.89 4.33
C ARG A 167 -7.78 -2.89 4.26
N ASP A 168 -7.51 -4.17 4.47
CA ASP A 168 -8.55 -5.21 4.38
C ASP A 168 -9.62 -4.98 5.46
N ARG A 169 -9.23 -4.62 6.69
CA ARG A 169 -10.16 -4.22 7.76
C ARG A 169 -11.02 -3.00 7.35
N LEU A 170 -10.45 -1.99 6.68
CA LEU A 170 -11.21 -0.85 6.15
C LEU A 170 -12.21 -1.26 5.06
N MET A 171 -11.82 -2.17 4.15
CA MET A 171 -12.72 -2.65 3.10
C MET A 171 -13.86 -3.49 3.66
N CYS A 172 -13.61 -4.30 4.70
CA CYS A 172 -14.67 -5.02 5.41
C CYS A 172 -15.67 -4.08 6.09
N ARG A 173 -15.20 -2.97 6.69
CA ARG A 173 -16.11 -1.94 7.23
C ARG A 173 -16.92 -1.28 6.12
N LEU A 174 -16.26 -0.95 5.01
CA LEU A 174 -16.93 -0.35 3.86
C LEU A 174 -18.04 -1.25 3.28
N ALA A 175 -17.88 -2.57 3.35
CA ALA A 175 -18.91 -3.53 2.93
C ALA A 175 -20.20 -3.42 3.76
N LEU A 176 -20.10 -3.04 5.03
CA LEU A 176 -21.27 -2.84 5.90
C LEU A 176 -22.06 -1.60 5.48
N ASP A 177 -21.35 -0.53 5.13
CA ASP A 177 -21.95 0.74 4.70
C ASP A 177 -22.50 0.69 3.27
N HIS A 178 -21.93 -0.18 2.43
CA HIS A 178 -22.30 -0.35 1.01
C HIS A 178 -22.58 -1.84 0.71
N PRO A 179 -23.69 -2.40 1.23
CA PRO A 179 -24.04 -3.80 1.02
C PRO A 179 -24.30 -4.09 -0.45
N GLY A 180 -23.99 -5.32 -0.87
CA GLY A 180 -24.20 -5.79 -2.25
C GLY A 180 -23.03 -5.56 -3.21
N TYR A 181 -21.98 -4.84 -2.80
CA TYR A 181 -20.75 -4.70 -3.59
C TYR A 181 -19.73 -5.82 -3.37
N GLY A 182 -19.78 -6.57 -2.26
CA GLY A 182 -18.84 -7.67 -1.96
C GLY A 182 -17.43 -7.23 -1.53
N PHE A 183 -17.28 -6.00 -1.02
CA PHE A 183 -15.97 -5.43 -0.65
C PHE A 183 -15.20 -6.27 0.38
N GLU A 184 -15.88 -6.99 1.26
CA GLU A 184 -15.31 -7.89 2.25
C GLU A 184 -14.69 -9.16 1.65
N GLN A 185 -14.99 -9.47 0.38
CA GLN A 185 -14.47 -10.64 -0.31
C GLN A 185 -13.29 -10.27 -1.20
N HIS A 186 -13.49 -9.31 -2.10
CA HIS A 186 -12.49 -8.93 -3.10
C HIS A 186 -11.78 -7.62 -2.79
N MET A 187 -12.00 -6.99 -1.63
CA MET A 187 -11.25 -5.81 -1.16
C MET A 187 -11.22 -4.65 -2.16
N GLY A 188 -12.28 -4.51 -2.97
CA GLY A 188 -12.41 -3.51 -4.03
C GLY A 188 -11.68 -3.82 -5.35
N TYR A 189 -11.01 -4.98 -5.49
CA TYR A 189 -10.42 -5.40 -6.77
C TYR A 189 -11.49 -5.66 -7.84
N GLY A 190 -11.15 -5.42 -9.11
CA GLY A 190 -12.06 -5.55 -10.25
C GLY A 190 -12.27 -7.00 -10.69
N VAL A 191 -12.82 -7.82 -9.81
CA VAL A 191 -13.25 -9.20 -10.10
C VAL A 191 -14.65 -9.19 -10.73
N PRO A 192 -15.09 -10.25 -11.44
CA PRO A 192 -16.41 -10.30 -12.08
C PRO A 192 -17.57 -9.88 -11.17
N ALA A 193 -17.62 -10.41 -9.95
CA ALA A 193 -18.65 -10.06 -8.96
C ALA A 193 -18.70 -8.56 -8.63
N HIS A 194 -17.53 -7.89 -8.57
CA HIS A 194 -17.47 -6.45 -8.31
C HIS A 194 -17.94 -5.65 -9.53
N LEU A 195 -17.59 -6.09 -10.74
CA LEU A 195 -18.03 -5.44 -11.98
C LEU A 195 -19.55 -5.58 -12.17
N GLU A 196 -20.12 -6.74 -11.85
CA GLU A 196 -21.57 -6.96 -11.85
C GLU A 196 -22.28 -6.08 -10.82
N ALA A 197 -21.75 -5.98 -9.60
CA ALA A 197 -22.30 -5.09 -8.59
C ALA A 197 -22.21 -3.62 -9.00
N LEU A 198 -21.08 -3.22 -9.60
CA LEU A 198 -20.86 -1.88 -10.14
C LEU A 198 -21.80 -1.56 -11.31
N ASP A 199 -22.16 -2.54 -12.14
CA ASP A 199 -23.12 -2.39 -13.22
C ASP A 199 -24.57 -2.28 -12.70
N ARG A 200 -24.91 -3.05 -11.67
CA ARG A 200 -26.25 -3.09 -11.09
C ARG A 200 -26.55 -1.89 -10.18
N LEU A 201 -25.60 -1.53 -9.33
CA LEU A 201 -25.77 -0.55 -8.23
C LEU A 201 -25.22 0.84 -8.58
N GLY A 202 -24.42 0.93 -9.65
CA GLY A 202 -23.66 2.14 -9.98
C GLY A 202 -22.44 2.34 -9.06
N PRO A 203 -21.60 3.35 -9.29
CA PRO A 203 -20.43 3.63 -8.45
C PRO A 203 -20.76 4.55 -7.28
N THR A 204 -20.18 4.22 -6.12
CA THR A 204 -20.21 5.02 -4.87
C THR A 204 -19.07 6.04 -4.82
N ILE A 205 -19.08 6.91 -3.79
CA ILE A 205 -17.97 7.85 -3.50
C ILE A 205 -16.62 7.15 -3.22
N HIS A 206 -16.64 5.85 -2.93
CA HIS A 206 -15.44 5.08 -2.65
C HIS A 206 -14.81 4.46 -3.91
N HIS A 207 -15.48 4.54 -5.06
CA HIS A 207 -14.96 4.10 -6.34
C HIS A 207 -14.03 5.16 -6.93
N ARG A 208 -12.95 4.72 -7.57
CA ARG A 208 -11.94 5.59 -8.18
C ARG A 208 -12.43 6.00 -9.55
N ARG A 209 -13.02 7.19 -9.63
CA ARG A 209 -13.77 7.67 -10.81
C ARG A 209 -13.08 7.46 -12.15
N PHE A 210 -11.77 7.69 -12.21
CA PHE A 210 -11.01 7.65 -13.47
C PHE A 210 -10.47 6.26 -13.85
N PHE A 211 -10.72 5.23 -13.03
CA PHE A 211 -10.39 3.86 -13.42
C PHE A 211 -11.38 3.39 -14.47
N ALA A 212 -10.90 2.83 -15.58
CA ALA A 212 -11.71 2.61 -16.78
C ALA A 212 -13.06 1.89 -16.55
N PRO A 213 -13.14 0.81 -15.74
CA PRO A 213 -14.43 0.18 -15.45
C PRO A 213 -15.41 1.08 -14.67
N VAL A 214 -14.88 1.90 -13.76
CA VAL A 214 -15.68 2.84 -12.95
C VAL A 214 -16.17 3.99 -13.82
N ALA A 215 -15.31 4.56 -14.66
CA ALA A 215 -15.68 5.63 -15.59
C ALA A 215 -16.78 5.19 -16.57
N ALA A 216 -16.70 3.94 -17.05
CA ALA A 216 -17.74 3.36 -17.91
C ALA A 216 -19.07 3.20 -17.17
N SER A 217 -19.06 2.65 -15.95
CA SER A 217 -20.28 2.54 -15.14
C SER A 217 -20.89 3.91 -14.79
N ARG A 218 -20.06 4.91 -14.45
CA ARG A 218 -20.55 6.29 -14.21
C ARG A 218 -21.33 6.85 -15.39
N ARG A 219 -20.79 6.77 -16.61
CA ARG A 219 -21.48 7.25 -17.82
C ARG A 219 -22.82 6.56 -18.03
N LYS A 220 -22.90 5.25 -17.75
CA LYS A 220 -24.14 4.48 -17.86
C LYS A 220 -25.20 4.93 -16.84
N HIS A 221 -24.81 5.20 -15.59
CA HIS A 221 -25.74 5.48 -14.49
C HIS A 221 -26.11 6.95 -14.35
N TYR A 222 -25.19 7.87 -14.66
CA TYR A 222 -25.34 9.31 -14.38
C TYR A 222 -25.32 10.20 -15.64
N GLY A 223 -25.19 9.62 -16.84
CA GLY A 223 -25.08 10.38 -18.09
C GLY A 223 -23.70 11.02 -18.32
N GLU A 224 -23.57 11.84 -19.37
CA GLU A 224 -22.31 12.52 -19.73
C GLU A 224 -22.06 13.82 -18.95
N ASP A 225 -23.12 14.43 -18.38
CA ASP A 225 -23.05 15.72 -17.69
C ASP A 225 -22.45 15.65 -16.28
N ASP A 226 -22.15 14.46 -15.77
CA ASP A 226 -21.31 14.29 -14.59
C ASP A 226 -19.83 14.46 -14.97
N THR A 227 -19.50 15.68 -15.39
CA THR A 227 -18.15 16.23 -15.41
C THR A 227 -17.92 16.84 -14.02
N PRO A 228 -16.79 16.57 -13.33
CA PRO A 228 -16.53 17.29 -12.09
C PRO A 228 -16.54 18.80 -12.43
N PRO A 229 -17.11 19.67 -11.57
CA PRO A 229 -16.87 21.10 -11.75
C PRO A 229 -15.35 21.29 -11.85
N ALA A 230 -14.91 22.01 -12.89
CA ALA A 230 -13.51 22.36 -13.08
C ALA A 230 -12.98 22.84 -11.74
N ALA A 231 -11.96 22.14 -11.21
CA ALA A 231 -11.39 22.26 -9.88
C ALA A 231 -11.83 23.57 -9.19
N ALA A 232 -12.89 23.50 -8.37
CA ALA A 232 -13.21 24.61 -7.49
C ALA A 232 -11.93 24.88 -6.70
N GLN A 233 -11.35 26.05 -6.95
CA GLN A 233 -10.24 26.60 -6.21
C GLN A 233 -10.69 26.71 -4.76
N ILE A 234 -10.53 25.63 -4.00
CA ILE A 234 -10.55 25.72 -2.55
C ILE A 234 -9.18 26.30 -2.22
N GLU A 235 -9.10 27.64 -2.26
CA GLU A 235 -8.16 28.37 -1.42
C GLU A 235 -8.47 27.98 0.02
N MET A 236 -7.85 26.91 0.49
CA MET A 236 -7.57 26.79 1.90
C MET A 236 -6.62 27.94 2.22
N VAL A 237 -7.19 29.00 2.80
CA VAL A 237 -6.45 30.04 3.52
C VAL A 237 -5.59 29.31 4.55
N ILE A 238 -4.32 29.07 4.20
CA ILE A 238 -3.28 28.73 5.15
C ILE A 238 -3.02 30.06 5.87
N ALA A 239 -3.55 30.22 7.07
CA ALA A 239 -3.08 31.26 7.97
C ALA A 239 -1.56 31.08 8.14
N PRO A 240 -0.75 32.13 7.94
CA PRO A 240 0.69 32.01 8.07
C PRO A 240 1.07 31.69 9.52
N GLU A 241 2.05 30.79 9.66
CA GLU A 241 2.75 30.53 10.91
C GLU A 241 3.28 31.85 11.50
N GLU A 242 2.83 32.20 12.71
CA GLU A 242 3.55 33.16 13.52
C GLU A 242 4.88 32.54 13.94
N THR A 243 5.91 33.05 13.30
CA THR A 243 7.31 32.94 13.68
C THR A 243 7.50 33.68 15.01
N ALA A 244 7.63 32.94 16.11
CA ALA A 244 8.18 33.47 17.34
C ALA A 244 9.63 33.01 17.47
N VAL A 245 10.55 33.80 16.89
CA VAL A 245 11.95 33.86 17.31
C VAL A 245 12.25 35.32 17.68
N ALA A 246 12.86 35.49 18.85
CA ALA A 246 13.65 36.62 19.37
C ALA A 246 13.04 37.37 20.57
N ASN A 247 13.43 37.00 21.79
CA ASN A 247 14.63 37.54 22.47
C ASN A 247 14.94 36.75 23.75
#